data_AF-A0A3M1JM73-F1
#
_entry.id   AF-A0A3M1JM73-F1
#
_cell.length_a   1.000
_cell.length_b   1.000
_cell.length_c   1.000
_cell.angle_alpha   90.00
_cell.angle_beta   90.00
_cell.angle_gamma   90.00
#
_symmetry.space_group_name_H-M   'P 1'
#
loop_
_entity.id
_entity.type
_entity.pdbx_description
1 polymer ?
#
loop_
_entity_poly.entity_id
_entity_poly.type
_entity_poly.pdbx_seq_one_letter_code
_entity_poly.pdbx_strand_id
1 'polypeptide(L)' 'DAWDTLRALHGERRLPRTVNLISGASRTADIAQTIVMGAHGPRRLHVVIIDD' A
#
# COMPACT_ATOMS: atom_id res chain seq x y z
N ASP A 1 -4.26 -14.03 4.60
CA ASP A 1 -3.03 -13.69 5.35
C ASP A 1 -3.09 -12.30 5.98
N ALA A 2 -2.73 -11.22 5.27
CA ALA A 2 -2.65 -9.87 5.89
C ALA A 2 -3.95 -9.43 6.60
N TRP A 3 -5.11 -9.71 6.00
CA TRP A 3 -6.41 -9.41 6.60
C TRP A 3 -6.72 -10.26 7.84
N ASP A 4 -6.23 -11.50 7.89
CA ASP A 4 -6.40 -12.39 9.04
C ASP A 4 -5.55 -11.92 10.21
N THR A 5 -4.30 -11.53 9.95
CA THR A 5 -3.42 -10.89 10.95
C THR A 5 -4.05 -9.62 11.52
N LEU A 6 -4.61 -8.77 10.65
CA LEU A 6 -5.22 -7.50 11.03
C LEU A 6 -6.49 -7.73 11.90
N ARG A 7 -7.30 -8.74 11.58
CA ARG A 7 -8.42 -9.18 12.43
C ARG A 7 -7.96 -9.77 13.76
N ALA A 8 -6.89 -10.56 13.78
CA ALA A 8 -6.34 -11.14 15.00
C ALA A 8 -5.81 -10.06 15.97
N LEU A 9 -5.19 -9.00 15.45
CA LEU A 9 -4.65 -7.89 16.25
C LEU A 9 -5.74 -6.96 16.83
N HIS A 10 -6.85 -6.75 16.12
CA HIS A 10 -7.87 -5.77 16.51
C HIS A 10 -9.19 -6.38 17.03
N GLY A 11 -9.40 -7.68 16.83
CA GLY A 11 -10.62 -8.41 17.21
C GLY A 11 -11.67 -8.49 16.10
N GLU A 12 -12.59 -9.45 16.22
CA GLU A 12 -13.66 -9.62 15.25
C GLU A 12 -14.51 -8.35 15.11
N ARG A 13 -14.78 -7.95 13.85
CA ARG A 13 -15.56 -6.75 13.49
C ARG A 13 -14.97 -5.42 13.95
N ARG A 14 -13.71 -5.40 14.40
CA ARG A 14 -12.94 -4.19 14.69
C ARG A 14 -11.81 -4.04 13.67
N LEU A 15 -11.92 -3.03 12.83
CA LEU A 15 -10.85 -2.61 11.93
C LEU A 15 -10.21 -1.33 12.47
N PRO A 16 -8.92 -1.08 12.20
CA PRO A 16 -8.29 0.20 12.47
C PRO A 16 -8.99 1.29 11.66
N ARG A 17 -8.85 2.54 12.10
CA ARG A 17 -9.48 3.70 11.43
C ARG A 17 -9.06 3.85 9.96
N THR A 18 -7.90 3.31 9.59
CA THR A 18 -7.39 3.38 8.22
C THR A 18 -6.53 2.16 7.93
N VAL A 19 -6.69 1.60 6.73
CA VAL A 19 -5.79 0.60 6.15
C VAL A 19 -5.33 1.14 4.81
N ASN A 20 -4.02 1.33 4.64
CA ASN A 20 -3.43 1.79 3.39
C ASN A 20 -2.82 0.62 2.64
N LEU A 21 -3.23 0.40 1.39
CA LEU A 21 -2.62 -0.60 0.51
C LEU A 21 -1.69 0.12 -0.47
N ILE A 22 -0.40 -0.15 -0.37
CA ILE A 22 0.64 0.45 -1.22
C ILE A 22 1.23 -0.67 -2.09
N SER A 23 0.90 -0.69 -3.37
CA SER A 23 1.19 -1.80 -4.30
C SER A 23 2.34 -1.53 -5.28
N GLY A 24 3.26 -0.63 -4.94
CA GLY A 24 4.39 -0.24 -5.79
C GLY A 24 4.11 0.95 -6.71
N ALA A 25 5.10 1.32 -7.54
CA ALA A 25 4.96 2.46 -8.45
C ALA A 25 3.88 2.18 -9.50
N SER A 26 3.00 3.16 -9.73
CA SER A 26 1.97 3.02 -10.76
C SER A 26 2.60 2.84 -12.15
N ARG A 27 1.90 2.17 -13.05
CA ARG A 27 2.26 2.09 -14.47
C ARG A 27 1.04 2.49 -15.28
N THR A 28 1.19 3.49 -16.15
CA THR A 28 0.12 3.91 -17.04
C THR A 28 0.62 4.14 -18.45
N ALA A 29 -0.20 3.80 -19.43
CA ALA A 29 0.06 4.05 -20.85
C ALA A 29 -0.98 5.01 -21.47
N ASP A 30 -1.80 5.64 -20.61
CA ASP A 30 -2.83 6.60 -21.00
C ASP A 30 -2.26 8.01 -21.31
N ILE A 31 -0.97 8.24 -21.06
CA ILE A 31 -0.28 9.50 -21.38
C ILE A 31 0.46 9.31 -22.71
N ALA A 32 -0.06 9.93 -23.78
CA ALA A 32 0.60 10.00 -25.09
C ALA A 32 1.09 8.63 -25.62
N GLN A 33 0.37 7.55 -25.28
CA GLN A 33 0.71 6.16 -25.64
C GLN A 33 2.12 5.69 -25.21
N THR A 34 2.71 6.35 -24.22
CA THR A 34 4.01 5.99 -23.67
C THR A 34 3.82 5.39 -22.29
N ILE A 35 4.54 4.31 -21.98
CA ILE A 35 4.52 3.75 -20.63
C ILE A 35 5.22 4.74 -19.69
N VAL A 36 4.43 5.33 -18.78
CA VAL A 36 4.90 6.17 -17.70
C VAL A 36 4.86 5.39 -16.40
N MET A 37 6.00 5.34 -15.72
CA MET A 37 6.16 4.71 -14.40
C MET A 37 6.11 5.78 -13.31
N GLY A 38 5.33 5.54 -12.25
CA GLY A 38 5.28 6.38 -11.05
C GLY A 38 4.49 7.68 -11.20
N ALA A 39 3.49 7.73 -12.09
CA ALA A 39 2.59 8.89 -12.22
C ALA A 39 1.81 9.18 -10.92
N HIS A 40 1.51 8.14 -10.13
CA HIS A 40 0.81 8.23 -8.86
C HIS A 40 1.58 7.55 -7.74
N GLY A 41 1.36 8.05 -6.53
CA GLY A 41 2.00 7.55 -5.31
C GLY A 41 3.35 8.20 -5.02
N PRO A 42 4.07 7.70 -4.00
CA PRO A 42 5.32 8.29 -3.54
C PRO A 42 6.45 8.07 -4.57
N ARG A 43 7.18 9.14 -4.91
CA ARG A 43 8.38 9.03 -5.77
C ARG A 43 9.49 8.18 -5.14
N ARG A 44 9.56 8.16 -3.81
CA ARG A 44 10.46 7.32 -3.00
C ARG A 44 9.69 6.82 -1.78
N LEU A 45 9.88 5.56 -1.42
CA LEU A 45 9.33 4.94 -0.21
C LEU A 45 10.48 4.48 0.68
N HIS A 46 10.41 4.80 1.96
CA HIS A 46 11.31 4.28 2.98
C HIS A 46 10.47 3.51 3.99
N VAL A 47 10.84 2.25 4.23
CA VAL A 47 10.19 1.38 5.21
C VAL A 47 11.16 1.17 6.35
N VAL A 48 10.77 1.58 7.55
CA VAL A 48 11.50 1.31 8.78
C VAL A 48 10.67 0.33 9.57
N ILE A 49 11.22 -0.87 9.79
CA ILE A 49 10.61 -1.89 10.63
C ILE A 49 11.34 -1.81 11.97
N ILE A 50 10.57 -1.68 13.04
CA ILE A 50 11.07 -1.73 14.41
C ILE A 50 10.54 -3.02 15.01
N ASP A 51 11.43 -3.78 15.63
CA ASP A 51 11.12 -4.99 16.40
C ASP A 51 11.72 -4.82 17.81
N ASP A 52 11.27 -5.63 18.76
CA ASP A 52 11.70 -5.55 20.17
C ASP A 52 13.16 -6.01 20.39
#